data_AF-A0A9P8ZVI4-F1
#
_entry.id   AF-A0A9P8ZVI4-F1
#
_cell.length_a   1.000
_cell.length_b   1.000
_cell.length_c   1.000
_cell.angle_alpha   90.00
_cell.angle_beta   90.00
_cell.angle_gamma   90.00
#
_symmetry.space_group_name_H-M   'P 1'
#
loop_
_entity.id
_entity.type
_entity.pdbx_description
1 polymer ?
#
loop_
_entity_poly.entity_id
_entity_poly.type
_entity_poly.pdbx_seq_one_letter_code
_entity_poly.pdbx_strand_id
1 'polypeptide(L)'
;MNHIVVSGHSMGGQMMHRYAAVGKTRTQLGVEVPISYYLGNPSSSTWFSSSRPLSTGKCASAYDDWREGLAKYTSYGSAHSTSLAYNAALLAAGANAVLANWRSKTVAHGRGIRDRGDYSEGLCAPYTTGKDRHERFFKFIETWAPLCANPAGEGCHTVDYVNTTHNNVDMFRSPGGNARLFRDNFNGDGSKAYDTGYPRHQAGDDPYPNPALTGAALTDTDVTVYAGGKTHRGCYTDVDNAQSVAAFTVVGYTGSLNTRTYCANVCTTQGYTIAGLRDSNCYCGNSLGSQSVRMVTSSCENKCPGDASFCGSSTRVTVLSSVTI
;
A
#
# COMPACT_ATOMS: atom_id res chain seq x y z
N MET A 1 7.95 32.81 -9.15
CA MET A 1 7.42 31.42 -9.11
C MET A 1 7.99 30.80 -7.85
N ASN A 2 7.15 30.40 -6.89
CA ASN A 2 7.62 30.06 -5.54
C ASN A 2 7.75 28.54 -5.32
N HIS A 3 7.10 27.74 -6.17
CA HIS A 3 7.04 26.28 -6.04
C HIS A 3 6.60 25.66 -7.37
N ILE A 4 7.22 24.56 -7.78
CA ILE A 4 6.75 23.68 -8.84
C ILE A 4 6.07 22.47 -8.21
N VAL A 5 4.81 22.21 -8.58
CA VAL A 5 4.14 20.95 -8.26
C VAL A 5 4.00 20.13 -9.53
N VAL A 6 4.52 18.91 -9.50
CA VAL A 6 4.34 17.93 -10.58
C VAL A 6 3.37 16.86 -10.11
N SER A 7 2.29 16.64 -10.86
CA SER A 7 1.20 15.79 -10.39
C SER A 7 0.72 14.81 -11.45
N GLY A 8 0.12 13.72 -10.98
CA GLY A 8 -0.51 12.76 -11.86
C GLY A 8 -1.51 11.88 -11.12
N HIS A 9 -2.50 11.39 -11.85
CA HIS A 9 -3.45 10.38 -11.37
C HIS A 9 -3.27 9.07 -12.16
N SER A 10 -3.51 7.92 -11.54
CA SER A 10 -3.45 6.61 -12.20
C SER A 10 -2.08 6.37 -12.84
N MET A 11 -2.00 6.07 -14.14
CA MET A 11 -0.75 5.98 -14.89
C MET A 11 0.14 7.22 -14.76
N GLY A 12 -0.45 8.42 -14.70
CA GLY A 12 0.30 9.66 -14.42
C GLY A 12 0.89 9.66 -13.01
N GLY A 13 0.17 9.13 -12.02
CA GLY A 13 0.69 8.95 -10.66
C GLY A 13 1.87 7.97 -10.63
N GLN A 14 1.79 6.87 -11.39
CA GLN A 14 2.90 5.92 -11.53
C GLN A 14 4.12 6.59 -12.19
N MET A 15 3.89 7.41 -13.23
CA MET A 15 4.95 8.17 -13.89
C MET A 15 5.63 9.13 -12.90
N MET A 16 4.86 9.88 -12.10
CA MET A 16 5.42 10.79 -11.10
C MET A 16 6.20 10.06 -10.01
N HIS A 17 5.71 8.90 -9.55
CA HIS A 17 6.47 8.05 -8.61
C HIS A 17 7.83 7.66 -9.18
N ARG A 18 7.83 7.09 -10.40
CA ARG A 18 9.05 6.63 -11.09
C ARG A 18 9.99 7.78 -11.37
N TYR A 19 9.46 8.93 -11.80
CA TYR A 19 10.24 10.12 -12.09
C TYR A 19 10.85 10.70 -10.82
N ALA A 20 10.14 10.76 -9.70
CA ALA A 20 10.72 11.21 -8.43
C ALA A 20 11.75 10.22 -7.87
N ALA A 21 11.56 8.91 -8.09
CA ALA A 21 12.48 7.86 -7.65
C ALA A 21 13.88 7.98 -8.29
N VAL A 22 13.94 8.19 -9.61
CA VAL A 22 15.22 8.26 -10.35
C VAL A 22 15.57 9.69 -10.80
N GLY A 23 14.68 10.64 -10.55
CA GLY A 23 14.81 12.07 -10.80
C GLY A 23 16.07 12.66 -10.20
N LYS A 24 16.81 13.45 -10.98
CA LYS A 24 17.85 14.33 -10.44
C LYS A 24 17.26 15.22 -9.34
N THR A 25 18.05 15.55 -8.32
CA THR A 25 17.69 16.56 -7.31
C THR A 25 17.60 17.94 -7.94
N ARG A 26 16.91 18.88 -7.28
CA ARG A 26 16.82 20.27 -7.77
C ARG A 26 18.21 20.88 -7.99
N THR A 27 19.16 20.60 -7.09
CA THR A 27 20.56 21.06 -7.19
C THR A 27 21.23 20.52 -8.44
N GLN A 28 21.05 19.22 -8.74
CA GLN A 28 21.57 18.60 -9.97
C GLN A 28 20.90 19.11 -11.25
N LEU A 29 19.71 19.69 -11.14
CA LEU A 29 18.98 20.32 -12.25
C LEU A 29 19.27 21.83 -12.36
N GLY A 30 19.98 22.44 -11.40
CA GLY A 30 20.15 23.89 -11.34
C GLY A 30 18.85 24.64 -11.06
N VAL A 31 17.89 24.00 -10.36
CA VAL A 31 16.59 24.57 -10.02
C VAL A 31 16.60 25.06 -8.57
N GLU A 32 16.39 26.36 -8.39
CA GLU A 32 16.36 26.99 -7.07
C GLU A 32 14.99 26.88 -6.39
N VAL A 33 13.92 26.84 -7.19
CA VAL A 33 12.55 26.70 -6.68
C VAL A 33 12.30 25.27 -6.17
N PRO A 34 11.63 25.11 -5.01
CA PRO A 34 11.22 23.79 -4.53
C PRO A 34 10.39 23.02 -5.57
N ILE A 35 10.50 21.70 -5.54
CA ILE A 35 9.69 20.79 -6.35
C ILE A 35 8.99 19.80 -5.43
N SER A 36 7.68 19.65 -5.58
CA SER A 36 6.92 18.56 -4.94
C SER A 36 6.19 17.69 -5.95
N TYR A 37 5.88 16.47 -5.54
CA TYR A 37 5.18 15.49 -6.36
C TYR A 37 3.85 15.13 -5.71
N TYR A 38 2.75 15.18 -6.47
CA TYR A 38 1.47 14.63 -6.02
C TYR A 38 1.14 13.33 -6.78
N LEU A 39 1.08 12.23 -6.03
CA LEU A 39 0.83 10.89 -6.56
C LEU A 39 -0.61 10.46 -6.29
N GLY A 40 -1.51 10.70 -7.24
CA GLY A 40 -2.91 10.26 -7.11
C GLY A 40 -3.11 8.83 -7.59
N ASN A 41 -3.47 7.91 -6.71
CA ASN A 41 -3.87 6.54 -7.04
C ASN A 41 -2.99 5.82 -8.09
N PRO A 42 -1.66 5.80 -7.94
CA PRO A 42 -0.83 5.00 -8.83
C PRO A 42 -1.24 3.52 -8.76
N SER A 43 -1.15 2.82 -9.90
CA SER A 43 -1.45 1.39 -9.93
C SER A 43 -0.40 0.54 -9.21
N SER A 44 0.85 1.00 -9.27
CA SER A 44 2.01 0.40 -8.65
C SER A 44 3.10 1.46 -8.47
N SER A 45 4.12 1.09 -7.71
CA SER A 45 5.25 1.93 -7.35
C SER A 45 6.54 1.15 -7.63
N THR A 46 7.60 1.85 -8.04
CA THR A 46 8.93 1.25 -8.11
C THR A 46 9.35 0.77 -6.73
N TRP A 47 9.72 -0.50 -6.62
CA TRP A 47 10.18 -1.11 -5.39
C TRP A 47 11.70 -0.93 -5.23
N PHE A 48 12.12 -0.33 -4.12
CA PHE A 48 13.53 0.01 -3.85
C PHE A 48 14.33 -1.13 -3.21
N SER A 49 14.07 -2.37 -3.61
CA SER A 49 14.75 -3.57 -3.12
C SER A 49 14.50 -4.72 -4.10
N SER A 50 15.30 -5.78 -4.08
CA SER A 50 14.94 -7.04 -4.74
C SER A 50 14.14 -7.98 -3.81
N SER A 51 14.11 -7.72 -2.51
CA SER A 51 13.20 -8.43 -1.60
C SER A 51 11.77 -7.94 -1.80
N ARG A 52 10.82 -8.86 -1.90
CA ARG A 52 9.39 -8.56 -2.08
C ARG A 52 8.58 -9.07 -0.89
N PRO A 53 7.52 -8.33 -0.50
CA PRO A 53 6.66 -8.72 0.61
C PRO A 53 5.80 -9.94 0.26
N LEU A 54 5.54 -10.18 -1.02
CA LEU A 54 4.81 -11.35 -1.51
C LEU A 54 5.71 -12.25 -2.34
N SER A 55 5.30 -13.51 -2.46
CA SER A 55 5.98 -14.53 -3.27
C SER A 55 6.29 -14.03 -4.68
N THR A 56 7.54 -14.20 -5.09
CA THR A 56 8.03 -13.92 -6.45
C THR A 56 8.01 -15.14 -7.34
N GLY A 57 7.60 -16.32 -6.83
CA GLY A 57 7.72 -17.59 -7.55
C GLY A 57 7.00 -17.61 -8.91
N LYS A 58 5.84 -16.94 -9.02
CA LYS A 58 5.08 -16.80 -10.27
C LYS A 58 5.64 -15.71 -11.21
N CYS A 59 6.71 -15.02 -10.83
CA CYS A 59 7.31 -13.89 -11.55
C CYS A 59 8.85 -13.85 -11.45
N ALA A 60 9.49 -15.00 -11.25
CA ALA A 60 10.89 -15.08 -10.79
C ALA A 60 11.91 -14.36 -11.70
N SER A 61 11.65 -14.29 -13.00
CA SER A 61 12.59 -13.74 -14.00
C SER A 61 12.43 -12.24 -14.29
N ALA A 62 11.34 -11.61 -13.82
CA ALA A 62 10.96 -10.26 -14.24
C ALA A 62 10.44 -9.36 -13.10
N TYR A 63 10.21 -9.90 -11.89
CA TYR A 63 9.59 -9.11 -10.81
C TYR A 63 10.42 -7.88 -10.39
N ASP A 64 11.73 -7.93 -10.59
CA ASP A 64 12.65 -6.84 -10.24
C ASP A 64 13.08 -5.99 -11.42
N ASP A 65 12.60 -6.29 -12.63
CA ASP A 65 12.87 -5.45 -13.79
C ASP A 65 12.21 -4.08 -13.62
N TRP A 66 12.86 -3.05 -14.14
CA TRP A 66 12.26 -1.73 -14.28
C TRP A 66 10.96 -1.90 -15.08
N ARG A 67 9.85 -1.35 -14.64
CA ARG A 67 9.68 -0.21 -13.71
C ARG A 67 9.10 -0.56 -12.33
N GLU A 68 8.98 -1.85 -12.04
CA GLU A 68 8.44 -2.38 -10.78
C GLU A 68 9.56 -2.71 -9.78
N GLY A 69 10.77 -2.99 -10.27
CA GLY A 69 12.02 -2.98 -9.51
C GLY A 69 13.08 -2.08 -10.15
N LEU A 70 14.36 -2.40 -9.93
CA LEU A 70 15.50 -1.58 -10.37
C LEU A 70 16.41 -2.27 -11.40
N ALA A 71 16.21 -3.56 -11.67
CA ALA A 71 16.98 -4.29 -12.67
C ALA A 71 16.64 -3.83 -14.10
N LYS A 72 17.56 -4.08 -15.05
CA LYS A 72 17.34 -3.85 -16.49
C LYS A 72 16.88 -2.42 -16.86
N TYR A 73 17.21 -1.41 -16.04
CA TYR A 73 16.81 -0.02 -16.25
C TYR A 73 17.19 0.49 -17.64
N THR A 74 18.45 0.37 -18.04
CA THR A 74 18.97 0.90 -19.32
C THR A 74 18.36 0.22 -20.53
N SER A 75 18.09 -1.08 -20.44
CA SER A 75 17.45 -1.88 -21.51
C SER A 75 15.93 -1.74 -21.57
N TYR A 76 15.28 -1.12 -20.58
CA TYR A 76 13.83 -1.03 -20.57
C TYR A 76 13.32 -0.17 -21.74
N GLY A 77 12.34 -0.71 -22.47
CA GLY A 77 11.74 -0.03 -23.62
C GLY A 77 12.66 0.10 -24.83
N SER A 78 13.83 -0.57 -24.85
CA SER A 78 14.79 -0.49 -25.97
C SER A 78 14.23 -1.00 -27.30
N ALA A 79 13.15 -1.77 -27.26
CA ALA A 79 12.41 -2.19 -28.46
C ALA A 79 11.61 -1.04 -29.10
N HIS A 80 11.38 0.07 -28.39
CA HIS A 80 10.48 1.16 -28.80
C HIS A 80 11.16 2.55 -28.71
N SER A 81 12.33 2.65 -28.07
CA SER A 81 13.11 3.88 -27.90
C SER A 81 14.59 3.57 -27.68
N THR A 82 15.42 4.60 -27.58
CA THR A 82 16.83 4.47 -27.16
C THR A 82 16.93 4.01 -25.70
N SER A 83 18.10 3.49 -25.31
CA SER A 83 18.41 3.12 -23.93
C SER A 83 18.03 4.22 -22.94
N LEU A 84 17.38 3.86 -21.83
CA LEU A 84 17.10 4.79 -20.74
C LEU A 84 18.42 5.18 -20.05
N ALA A 85 18.89 6.39 -20.34
CA ALA A 85 20.15 6.91 -19.80
C ALA A 85 19.96 7.93 -18.67
N TYR A 86 18.72 8.34 -18.39
CA TYR A 86 18.45 9.40 -17.42
C TYR A 86 18.86 8.97 -16.01
N ASN A 87 19.80 9.72 -15.41
CA ASN A 87 20.35 9.46 -14.08
C ASN A 87 20.81 8.01 -13.86
N ALA A 88 21.30 7.32 -14.90
CA ALA A 88 21.71 5.92 -14.83
C ALA A 88 22.81 5.66 -13.77
N ALA A 89 23.64 6.65 -13.46
CA ALA A 89 24.64 6.58 -12.40
C ALA A 89 24.00 6.36 -11.00
N LEU A 90 22.81 6.92 -10.74
CA LEU A 90 22.07 6.70 -9.49
C LEU A 90 21.62 5.22 -9.38
N LEU A 91 21.14 4.65 -10.48
CA LEU A 91 20.73 3.24 -10.52
C LEU A 91 21.94 2.31 -10.35
N ALA A 92 23.08 2.66 -10.98
CA ALA A 92 24.33 1.94 -10.82
C ALA A 92 24.88 2.00 -9.38
N ALA A 93 24.56 3.06 -8.62
CA ALA A 93 24.89 3.18 -7.21
C ALA A 93 24.01 2.29 -6.29
N GLY A 94 22.97 1.65 -6.84
CA GLY A 94 22.19 0.61 -6.18
C GLY A 94 20.94 1.10 -5.44
N ALA A 95 20.17 0.13 -4.93
CA ALA A 95 18.82 0.35 -4.38
C ALA A 95 18.78 1.36 -3.22
N ASN A 96 19.78 1.34 -2.33
CA ASN A 96 19.86 2.29 -1.22
C ASN A 96 20.04 3.74 -1.70
N ALA A 97 20.79 3.96 -2.78
CA ALA A 97 20.98 5.28 -3.36
C ALA A 97 19.68 5.81 -3.99
N VAL A 98 18.95 4.94 -4.70
CA VAL A 98 17.62 5.27 -5.26
C VAL A 98 16.62 5.59 -4.16
N LEU A 99 16.57 4.80 -3.09
CA LEU A 99 15.71 5.06 -1.93
C LEU A 99 16.06 6.39 -1.25
N ALA A 100 17.35 6.68 -1.08
CA ALA A 100 17.79 7.96 -0.51
C ALA A 100 17.38 9.15 -1.39
N ASN A 101 17.52 9.02 -2.71
CA ASN A 101 17.06 10.04 -3.66
C ASN A 101 15.54 10.22 -3.61
N TRP A 102 14.76 9.14 -3.52
CA TRP A 102 13.31 9.19 -3.34
C TRP A 102 12.93 9.91 -2.04
N ARG A 103 13.56 9.55 -0.92
CA ARG A 103 13.32 10.16 0.40
C ARG A 103 13.70 11.63 0.45
N SER A 104 14.64 12.08 -0.39
CA SER A 104 14.98 13.50 -0.48
C SER A 104 13.93 14.33 -1.22
N LYS A 105 12.96 13.72 -1.92
CA LYS A 105 11.90 14.45 -2.62
C LYS A 105 10.75 14.75 -1.67
N THR A 106 10.07 15.88 -1.88
CA THR A 106 8.79 16.15 -1.22
C THR A 106 7.67 15.48 -2.00
N VAL A 107 6.98 14.52 -1.38
CA VAL A 107 5.99 13.66 -2.05
C VAL A 107 4.68 13.64 -1.27
N ALA A 108 3.58 13.94 -1.92
CA ALA A 108 2.25 13.75 -1.37
C ALA A 108 1.59 12.53 -2.01
N HIS A 109 1.28 11.54 -1.19
CA HIS A 109 0.55 10.35 -1.58
C HIS A 109 -0.95 10.60 -1.47
N GLY A 110 -1.64 10.71 -2.61
CA GLY A 110 -3.09 10.74 -2.67
C GLY A 110 -3.64 9.33 -2.84
N ARG A 111 -4.46 8.87 -1.90
CA ARG A 111 -5.04 7.51 -1.94
C ARG A 111 -6.57 7.49 -1.79
N GLY A 112 -7.25 7.01 -2.83
CA GLY A 112 -8.66 6.66 -2.85
C GLY A 112 -8.90 5.36 -2.11
N ILE A 113 -9.55 5.41 -0.95
CA ILE A 113 -9.71 4.24 -0.06
C ILE A 113 -10.69 3.18 -0.61
N ARG A 114 -11.49 3.54 -1.62
CA ARG A 114 -12.38 2.61 -2.34
C ARG A 114 -11.81 2.17 -3.71
N ASP A 115 -10.60 2.59 -4.07
CA ASP A 115 -9.96 2.20 -5.33
C ASP A 115 -9.32 0.81 -5.25
N ARG A 116 -10.16 -0.23 -5.32
CA ARG A 116 -9.73 -1.65 -5.24
C ARG A 116 -9.53 -2.29 -6.61
N GLY A 117 -9.45 -1.48 -7.67
CA GLY A 117 -9.23 -2.00 -9.02
C GLY A 117 -7.81 -2.52 -9.19
N ASP A 118 -7.61 -3.48 -10.11
CA ASP A 118 -6.29 -3.85 -10.57
C ASP A 118 -6.02 -3.31 -11.98
N TYR A 119 -4.84 -2.73 -12.17
CA TYR A 119 -4.29 -2.40 -13.47
C TYR A 119 -2.80 -2.72 -13.48
N SER A 120 -2.49 -4.02 -13.42
CA SER A 120 -1.13 -4.55 -13.52
C SER A 120 -0.53 -4.44 -14.92
N GLU A 121 -1.31 -4.00 -15.91
CA GLU A 121 -0.89 -3.90 -17.32
C GLU A 121 -0.41 -5.25 -17.90
N GLY A 122 -1.01 -6.35 -17.43
CA GLY A 122 -0.62 -7.71 -17.82
C GLY A 122 0.72 -8.19 -17.24
N LEU A 123 1.39 -7.39 -16.41
CA LEU A 123 2.66 -7.75 -15.78
C LEU A 123 2.42 -8.57 -14.51
N CYS A 124 3.30 -9.54 -14.24
CA CYS A 124 3.28 -10.31 -13.00
C CYS A 124 3.88 -9.54 -11.80
N ALA A 125 4.79 -8.61 -12.08
CA ALA A 125 5.59 -7.93 -11.05
C ALA A 125 4.75 -7.13 -10.02
N PRO A 126 3.70 -6.38 -10.40
CA PRO A 126 2.89 -5.65 -9.43
C PRO A 126 2.27 -6.55 -8.35
N TYR A 127 1.92 -7.81 -8.68
CA TYR A 127 1.36 -8.76 -7.72
C TYR A 127 2.32 -9.15 -6.61
N THR A 128 3.63 -8.96 -6.79
CA THR A 128 4.62 -9.19 -5.71
C THR A 128 4.55 -8.15 -4.59
N THR A 129 3.67 -7.16 -4.71
CA THR A 129 3.45 -6.09 -3.71
C THR A 129 2.00 -5.91 -3.29
N GLY A 130 1.04 -6.56 -3.96
CA GLY A 130 -0.38 -6.54 -3.63
C GLY A 130 -1.27 -6.89 -4.82
N LYS A 131 -2.51 -7.35 -4.57
CA LYS A 131 -3.42 -7.78 -5.65
C LYS A 131 -4.00 -6.62 -6.46
N ASP A 132 -4.13 -5.45 -5.84
CA ASP A 132 -4.79 -4.27 -6.40
C ASP A 132 -4.04 -2.99 -5.98
N ARG A 133 -4.48 -1.82 -6.46
CA ARG A 133 -3.82 -0.54 -6.11
C ARG A 133 -3.78 -0.29 -4.61
N HIS A 134 -4.77 -0.81 -3.87
CA HIS A 134 -4.93 -0.55 -2.44
C HIS A 134 -3.85 -1.26 -1.64
N GLU A 135 -3.73 -2.56 -1.83
CA GLU A 135 -2.71 -3.35 -1.15
C GLU A 135 -1.32 -2.89 -1.51
N ARG A 136 -1.07 -2.60 -2.80
CA ARG A 136 0.25 -2.12 -3.25
C ARG A 136 0.65 -0.83 -2.58
N PHE A 137 -0.28 0.12 -2.47
CA PHE A 137 -0.03 1.37 -1.76
C PHE A 137 0.29 1.13 -0.29
N PHE A 138 -0.59 0.41 0.43
CA PHE A 138 -0.41 0.19 1.86
C PHE A 138 0.86 -0.61 2.16
N LYS A 139 1.17 -1.61 1.34
CA LYS A 139 2.39 -2.40 1.47
C LYS A 139 3.65 -1.59 1.15
N PHE A 140 3.57 -0.66 0.20
CA PHE A 140 4.67 0.27 -0.10
C PHE A 140 4.96 1.17 1.11
N ILE A 141 3.95 1.82 1.68
CA ILE A 141 4.15 2.69 2.86
C ILE A 141 4.43 1.90 4.14
N GLU A 142 4.04 0.63 4.24
CA GLU A 142 4.47 -0.27 5.31
C GLU A 142 5.98 -0.54 5.25
N THR A 143 6.51 -0.72 4.02
CA THR A 143 7.92 -1.05 3.80
C THR A 143 8.81 0.18 3.92
N TRP A 144 8.36 1.31 3.37
CA TRP A 144 9.02 2.60 3.49
C TRP A 144 8.04 3.62 4.02
N ALA A 145 7.95 3.67 5.35
CA ALA A 145 7.11 4.63 6.05
C ALA A 145 7.37 6.06 5.52
N PRO A 146 6.31 6.79 5.12
CA PRO A 146 6.45 8.20 4.80
C PRO A 146 6.87 8.95 6.06
N LEU A 147 7.66 10.00 5.89
CA LEU A 147 8.19 10.81 7.00
C LEU A 147 8.10 12.28 6.62
N CYS A 148 7.72 13.13 7.57
CA CYS A 148 7.69 14.58 7.39
C CYS A 148 8.23 15.30 8.63
N ALA A 149 9.51 15.06 8.95
CA ALA A 149 10.15 15.65 10.12
C ALA A 149 10.31 17.18 10.01
N ASN A 150 10.49 17.71 8.79
CA ASN A 150 10.52 19.14 8.52
C ASN A 150 9.49 19.48 7.43
N PRO A 151 8.26 19.87 7.80
CA PRO A 151 7.19 20.19 6.85
C PRO A 151 7.52 21.32 5.86
N ALA A 152 8.38 22.25 6.25
CA ALA A 152 8.83 23.35 5.40
C ALA A 152 10.02 22.98 4.48
N GLY A 153 10.66 21.83 4.73
CA GLY A 153 11.84 21.36 4.02
C GLY A 153 11.56 20.40 2.86
N GLU A 154 12.64 20.00 2.19
CA GLU A 154 12.62 18.88 1.26
C GLU A 154 12.54 17.55 2.01
N GLY A 155 12.05 16.50 1.32
CA GLY A 155 11.99 15.16 1.90
C GLY A 155 10.81 14.93 2.84
N CYS A 156 9.83 15.85 2.87
CA CYS A 156 8.56 15.62 3.56
C CYS A 156 7.63 14.78 2.68
N HIS A 157 7.20 13.64 3.20
CA HIS A 157 6.21 12.75 2.59
C HIS A 157 4.90 12.84 3.36
N THR A 158 3.79 13.12 2.68
CA THR A 158 2.43 13.23 3.27
C THR A 158 1.50 12.16 2.72
N VAL A 159 0.42 11.83 3.43
CA VAL A 159 -0.58 10.85 2.99
C VAL A 159 -2.00 11.38 3.17
N ASP A 160 -2.68 11.59 2.03
CA ASP A 160 -4.02 12.13 1.97
C ASP A 160 -5.02 11.07 1.51
N TYR A 161 -5.93 10.66 2.40
CA TYR A 161 -7.01 9.74 2.05
C TYR A 161 -8.23 10.46 1.50
N VAL A 162 -8.75 9.93 0.40
CA VAL A 162 -9.94 10.43 -0.28
C VAL A 162 -10.97 9.33 -0.33
N ASN A 163 -12.20 9.63 0.11
CA ASN A 163 -13.30 8.67 0.10
C ASN A 163 -13.88 8.50 -1.32
N THR A 164 -13.10 7.96 -2.24
CA THR A 164 -13.45 7.77 -3.66
C THR A 164 -12.86 6.48 -4.23
N THR A 165 -13.34 6.10 -5.42
CA THR A 165 -12.81 5.01 -6.25
C THR A 165 -11.67 5.55 -7.14
N HIS A 166 -11.49 5.02 -8.36
CA HIS A 166 -10.44 5.45 -9.28
C HIS A 166 -10.79 6.74 -10.05
N ASN A 167 -11.12 7.81 -9.33
CA ASN A 167 -11.65 9.07 -9.90
C ASN A 167 -10.66 10.23 -9.75
N ASN A 168 -10.18 10.79 -10.86
CA ASN A 168 -9.22 11.90 -10.85
C ASN A 168 -9.80 13.22 -10.31
N VAL A 169 -11.07 13.52 -10.60
CA VAL A 169 -11.73 14.76 -10.16
C VAL A 169 -11.82 14.79 -8.65
N ASP A 170 -12.28 13.70 -8.03
CA ASP A 170 -12.37 13.59 -6.57
C ASP A 170 -10.98 13.68 -5.94
N MET A 171 -9.99 12.99 -6.51
CA MET A 171 -8.62 13.02 -6.00
C MET A 171 -8.03 14.44 -6.00
N PHE A 172 -8.17 15.19 -7.08
CA PHE A 172 -7.61 16.54 -7.18
C PHE A 172 -8.44 17.61 -6.45
N ARG A 173 -9.76 17.45 -6.36
CA ARG A 173 -10.63 18.39 -5.65
C ARG A 173 -10.75 18.13 -4.16
N SER A 174 -10.32 16.96 -3.68
CA SER A 174 -10.27 16.63 -2.25
C SER A 174 -9.54 17.70 -1.44
N PRO A 175 -9.80 17.82 -0.12
CA PRO A 175 -9.08 18.74 0.74
C PRO A 175 -7.55 18.57 0.64
N GLY A 176 -7.07 17.32 0.69
CA GLY A 176 -5.66 16.98 0.48
C GLY A 176 -5.19 17.40 -0.91
N GLY A 177 -5.83 16.92 -1.98
CA GLY A 177 -5.45 17.27 -3.35
C GLY A 177 -5.36 18.78 -3.61
N ASN A 178 -6.36 19.55 -3.17
CA ASN A 178 -6.35 21.02 -3.28
C ASN A 178 -5.18 21.64 -2.49
N ALA A 179 -4.91 21.15 -1.29
CA ALA A 179 -3.79 21.63 -0.49
C ALA A 179 -2.46 21.39 -1.21
N ARG A 180 -2.18 20.14 -1.61
CA ARG A 180 -0.89 19.74 -2.21
C ARG A 180 -0.63 20.38 -3.56
N LEU A 181 -1.68 20.60 -4.35
CA LEU A 181 -1.56 21.12 -5.72
C LEU A 181 -1.49 22.64 -5.77
N PHE A 182 -2.21 23.33 -4.89
CA PHE A 182 -2.48 24.77 -5.08
C PHE A 182 -2.22 25.66 -3.87
N ARG A 183 -2.10 25.11 -2.65
CA ARG A 183 -2.04 25.93 -1.43
C ARG A 183 -0.76 25.76 -0.63
N ASP A 184 -0.27 24.52 -0.50
CA ASP A 184 0.99 24.24 0.17
C ASP A 184 2.11 25.08 -0.47
N ASN A 185 2.83 25.83 0.37
CA ASN A 185 3.96 26.67 -0.01
C ASN A 185 3.66 27.66 -1.17
N PHE A 186 2.39 28.06 -1.34
CA PHE A 186 2.00 29.00 -2.40
C PHE A 186 2.78 30.33 -2.33
N ASN A 187 3.01 30.83 -1.12
CA ASN A 187 3.74 32.07 -0.86
C ASN A 187 5.27 31.89 -0.78
N GLY A 188 5.78 30.65 -0.87
CA GLY A 188 7.21 30.38 -0.66
C GLY A 188 7.65 30.41 0.82
N ASP A 189 6.69 30.36 1.76
CA ASP A 189 6.92 30.44 3.21
C ASP A 189 7.12 29.06 3.88
N GLY A 190 7.12 27.98 3.09
CA GLY A 190 7.22 26.61 3.60
C GLY A 190 5.95 26.09 4.27
N SER A 191 4.83 26.82 4.20
CA SER A 191 3.57 26.37 4.80
C SER A 191 3.07 25.06 4.18
N LYS A 192 2.53 24.17 5.02
CA LYS A 192 2.05 22.86 4.63
C LYS A 192 0.85 22.46 5.46
N ALA A 193 -0.21 21.98 4.80
CA ALA A 193 -1.37 21.41 5.50
C ALA A 193 -1.01 20.07 6.16
N TYR A 194 -1.64 19.76 7.29
CA TYR A 194 -1.60 18.42 7.88
C TYR A 194 -2.14 17.36 6.91
N ASP A 195 -1.81 16.10 7.17
CA ASP A 195 -2.40 14.97 6.47
C ASP A 195 -3.92 14.97 6.60
N THR A 196 -4.58 14.52 5.53
CA THR A 196 -6.05 14.54 5.43
C THR A 196 -6.62 13.14 5.26
N GLY A 197 -7.91 13.01 5.54
CA GLY A 197 -8.65 11.76 5.44
C GLY A 197 -8.41 10.87 6.66
N TYR A 198 -9.26 11.06 7.67
CA TYR A 198 -9.34 10.23 8.86
C TYR A 198 -10.66 9.45 8.86
N PRO A 199 -10.75 8.29 9.54
CA PRO A 199 -9.70 7.60 10.30
C PRO A 199 -8.53 7.09 9.44
N ARG A 200 -7.38 6.89 10.07
CA ARG A 200 -6.19 6.29 9.46
C ARG A 200 -6.36 4.78 9.28
N HIS A 201 -5.65 4.15 8.35
CA HIS A 201 -5.89 2.75 7.97
C HIS A 201 -4.76 1.81 8.38
N GLN A 202 -3.56 2.33 8.63
CA GLN A 202 -2.39 1.58 9.04
C GLN A 202 -1.50 2.42 9.96
N ALA A 203 -0.79 1.79 10.89
CA ALA A 203 0.23 2.50 11.66
C ALA A 203 1.30 3.12 10.74
N GLY A 204 1.70 4.36 11.03
CA GLY A 204 2.72 5.08 10.28
C GLY A 204 2.23 5.68 8.95
N ASP A 205 0.93 5.62 8.66
CA ASP A 205 0.37 6.29 7.49
C ASP A 205 0.12 7.78 7.71
N ASP A 206 0.36 8.35 8.89
CA ASP A 206 0.07 9.75 9.26
C ASP A 206 1.37 10.54 9.60
N PRO A 207 2.26 10.74 8.61
CA PRO A 207 3.59 11.34 8.81
C PRO A 207 3.58 12.80 9.27
N TYR A 208 2.51 13.54 8.99
CA TYR A 208 2.30 14.92 9.44
C TYR A 208 0.87 15.08 10.00
N PRO A 209 0.63 14.55 11.21
CA PRO A 209 -0.70 14.35 11.74
C PRO A 209 -1.39 15.67 12.06
N ASN A 210 -2.71 15.69 11.87
CA ASN A 210 -3.54 16.76 12.42
C ASN A 210 -3.54 16.67 13.96
N PRO A 211 -3.08 17.70 14.69
CA PRO A 211 -3.04 17.68 16.15
C PRO A 211 -4.42 17.42 16.80
N ALA A 212 -5.51 17.81 16.14
CA ALA A 212 -6.87 17.58 16.63
C ALA A 212 -7.33 16.12 16.52
N LEU A 213 -6.62 15.29 15.75
CA LEU A 213 -6.98 13.89 15.47
C LEU A 213 -5.87 12.91 15.87
N THR A 214 -4.81 13.41 16.52
CA THR A 214 -3.68 12.59 16.96
C THR A 214 -4.15 11.52 17.95
N GLY A 215 -3.83 10.26 17.69
CA GLY A 215 -4.23 9.13 18.52
C GLY A 215 -5.63 8.57 18.24
N ALA A 216 -6.33 9.06 17.21
CA ALA A 216 -7.56 8.43 16.74
C ALA A 216 -7.32 6.95 16.38
N ALA A 217 -8.30 6.09 16.69
CA ALA A 217 -8.21 4.68 16.35
C ALA A 217 -8.10 4.47 14.83
N LEU A 218 -7.33 3.45 14.44
CA LEU A 218 -7.28 3.02 13.05
C LEU A 218 -8.65 2.45 12.61
N THR A 219 -8.91 2.50 11.31
CA THR A 219 -10.07 1.84 10.70
C THR A 219 -10.05 0.33 11.00
N ASP A 220 -11.23 -0.22 11.35
CA ASP A 220 -11.46 -1.64 11.63
C ASP A 220 -10.55 -2.26 12.72
N THR A 221 -10.39 -1.55 13.84
CA THR A 221 -9.86 -2.15 15.07
C THR A 221 -10.94 -2.96 15.78
N ASP A 222 -10.87 -4.28 15.63
CA ASP A 222 -11.66 -5.22 16.42
C ASP A 222 -10.88 -5.68 17.66
N VAL A 223 -11.39 -5.29 18.83
CA VAL A 223 -10.83 -5.62 20.15
C VAL A 223 -11.55 -6.78 20.83
N THR A 224 -12.49 -7.42 20.14
CA THR A 224 -13.27 -8.54 20.67
C THR A 224 -12.37 -9.75 20.95
N VAL A 225 -12.58 -10.38 22.10
CA VAL A 225 -11.99 -11.70 22.43
C VAL A 225 -13.02 -12.77 22.08
N TYR A 226 -12.69 -13.59 21.11
CA TYR A 226 -13.51 -14.70 20.64
C TYR A 226 -13.19 -16.01 21.37
N ALA A 227 -13.98 -17.04 21.09
CA ALA A 227 -13.82 -18.37 21.67
C ALA A 227 -12.39 -18.90 21.59
N GLY A 228 -11.97 -19.57 22.68
CA GLY A 228 -10.60 -20.06 22.83
C GLY A 228 -9.56 -18.95 22.96
N GLY A 229 -9.95 -17.75 23.40
CA GLY A 229 -9.04 -16.60 23.61
C GLY A 229 -8.49 -15.99 22.32
N LYS A 230 -9.16 -16.19 21.19
CA LYS A 230 -8.70 -15.68 19.89
C LYS A 230 -9.02 -14.20 19.77
N THR A 231 -8.09 -13.41 19.25
CA THR A 231 -8.32 -12.00 18.90
C THR A 231 -8.05 -11.78 17.41
N HIS A 232 -8.64 -10.72 16.85
CA HIS A 232 -8.38 -10.33 15.47
C HIS A 232 -6.90 -9.98 15.24
N ARG A 233 -6.28 -10.58 14.22
CA ARG A 233 -4.86 -10.38 13.86
C ARG A 233 -4.68 -9.65 12.52
N GLY A 234 -5.78 -9.31 11.86
CA GLY A 234 -5.78 -8.58 10.59
C GLY A 234 -6.09 -9.48 9.39
N CYS A 235 -5.81 -8.92 8.22
CA CYS A 235 -6.07 -9.51 6.92
C CYS A 235 -4.82 -10.20 6.39
N TYR A 236 -4.93 -11.43 5.88
CA TYR A 236 -3.79 -12.19 5.34
C TYR A 236 -4.05 -12.65 3.92
N THR A 237 -2.98 -12.79 3.15
CA THR A 237 -3.06 -13.35 1.80
C THR A 237 -3.34 -14.85 1.81
N ASP A 238 -4.11 -15.25 0.79
CA ASP A 238 -4.31 -16.63 0.36
C ASP A 238 -3.81 -16.78 -1.09
N VAL A 239 -3.98 -17.96 -1.69
CA VAL A 239 -3.64 -18.22 -3.10
C VAL A 239 -4.22 -17.15 -4.01
N ASP A 240 -3.34 -16.49 -4.76
CA ASP A 240 -3.67 -15.42 -5.71
C ASP A 240 -2.63 -15.35 -6.84
N ASN A 241 -2.49 -14.20 -7.51
CA ASN A 241 -1.52 -14.02 -8.59
C ASN A 241 -0.05 -14.07 -8.16
N ALA A 242 0.26 -13.97 -6.87
CA ALA A 242 1.62 -14.08 -6.33
C ALA A 242 1.81 -15.33 -5.46
N GLN A 243 0.81 -15.69 -4.64
CA GLN A 243 0.86 -16.85 -3.76
C GLN A 243 0.39 -18.14 -4.46
N SER A 244 1.10 -19.24 -4.24
CA SER A 244 0.74 -20.61 -4.60
C SER A 244 0.37 -21.49 -3.40
N VAL A 245 0.70 -21.05 -2.18
CA VAL A 245 0.41 -21.79 -0.93
C VAL A 245 -0.80 -21.18 -0.24
N ALA A 246 -1.77 -22.03 0.10
CA ALA A 246 -2.98 -21.61 0.79
C ALA A 246 -2.71 -21.19 2.23
N ALA A 247 -3.45 -20.18 2.70
CA ALA A 247 -3.34 -19.71 4.08
C ALA A 247 -3.75 -20.77 5.10
N PHE A 248 -4.74 -21.58 4.73
CA PHE A 248 -5.25 -22.69 5.51
C PHE A 248 -5.53 -23.88 4.60
N THR A 249 -5.40 -25.09 5.15
CA THR A 249 -5.72 -26.34 4.45
C THR A 249 -6.95 -27.05 5.01
N VAL A 250 -7.41 -26.68 6.22
CA VAL A 250 -8.55 -27.30 6.89
C VAL A 250 -9.76 -26.36 6.82
N VAL A 251 -10.82 -26.83 6.19
CA VAL A 251 -12.14 -26.18 6.19
C VAL A 251 -12.89 -26.65 7.43
N GLY A 252 -13.18 -25.73 8.35
CA GLY A 252 -13.99 -26.00 9.54
C GLY A 252 -15.49 -25.95 9.26
N TYR A 253 -15.92 -25.04 8.38
CA TYR A 253 -17.33 -24.88 7.98
C TYR A 253 -17.47 -24.08 6.68
N THR A 254 -18.52 -24.36 5.91
CA THR A 254 -18.94 -23.53 4.77
C THR A 254 -20.46 -23.32 4.83
N GLY A 255 -20.91 -22.07 4.78
CA GLY A 255 -22.33 -21.75 4.70
C GLY A 255 -22.70 -20.36 5.23
N SER A 256 -23.99 -20.09 5.29
CA SER A 256 -24.53 -18.77 5.63
C SER A 256 -24.36 -18.37 7.10
N LEU A 257 -24.01 -19.30 7.99
CA LEU A 257 -23.77 -19.01 9.40
C LEU A 257 -22.37 -18.48 9.68
N ASN A 258 -21.51 -18.36 8.65
CA ASN A 258 -20.14 -17.92 8.86
C ASN A 258 -20.11 -16.49 9.43
N THR A 259 -19.48 -16.35 10.59
CA THR A 259 -19.22 -15.10 11.31
C THR A 259 -17.91 -15.25 12.08
N ARG A 260 -17.29 -14.14 12.53
CA ARG A 260 -16.09 -14.18 13.38
C ARG A 260 -16.32 -15.04 14.63
N THR A 261 -17.47 -14.86 15.29
CA THR A 261 -17.87 -15.63 16.47
C THR A 261 -18.08 -17.11 16.16
N TYR A 262 -18.84 -17.42 15.10
CA TYR A 262 -19.14 -18.81 14.73
C TYR A 262 -17.86 -19.57 14.34
N CYS A 263 -17.02 -18.96 13.50
CA CYS A 263 -15.79 -19.61 13.06
C CYS A 263 -14.79 -19.82 14.21
N ALA A 264 -14.65 -18.84 15.12
CA ALA A 264 -13.82 -19.01 16.31
C ALA A 264 -14.31 -20.16 17.21
N ASN A 265 -15.63 -20.32 17.38
CA ASN A 265 -16.22 -21.43 18.12
C ASN A 265 -15.91 -22.77 17.45
N VAL A 266 -16.18 -22.90 16.14
CA VAL A 266 -15.91 -24.12 15.37
C VAL A 266 -14.45 -24.54 15.51
N CYS A 267 -13.51 -23.64 15.28
CA CYS A 267 -12.09 -23.96 15.35
C CYS A 267 -11.64 -24.30 16.78
N THR A 268 -12.19 -23.64 17.79
CA THR A 268 -11.86 -23.96 19.19
C THR A 268 -12.38 -25.33 19.59
N THR A 269 -13.61 -25.69 19.23
CA THR A 269 -14.18 -27.02 19.48
C THR A 269 -13.40 -28.12 18.76
N GLN A 270 -12.84 -27.82 17.58
CA GLN A 270 -11.96 -28.72 16.84
C GLN A 270 -10.50 -28.73 17.33
N GLY A 271 -10.17 -27.98 18.39
CA GLY A 271 -8.83 -27.98 19.00
C GLY A 271 -7.79 -27.10 18.29
N TYR A 272 -8.20 -26.19 17.41
CA TYR A 272 -7.32 -25.28 16.67
C TYR A 272 -7.13 -23.93 17.35
N THR A 273 -5.92 -23.39 17.28
CA THR A 273 -5.53 -22.10 17.89
C THR A 273 -5.80 -20.90 16.99
N ILE A 274 -5.97 -21.12 15.69
CA ILE A 274 -6.20 -20.10 14.66
C ILE A 274 -7.50 -20.39 13.90
N ALA A 275 -8.27 -19.34 13.64
CA ALA A 275 -9.43 -19.35 12.76
C ALA A 275 -9.22 -18.36 11.60
N GLY A 276 -9.60 -18.76 10.40
CA GLY A 276 -9.53 -17.96 9.17
C GLY A 276 -10.92 -17.81 8.56
N LEU A 277 -11.29 -16.61 8.15
CA LEU A 277 -12.58 -16.33 7.53
C LEU A 277 -12.42 -15.79 6.11
N ARG A 278 -13.13 -16.42 5.16
CA ARG A 278 -13.22 -15.98 3.77
C ARG A 278 -14.61 -16.19 3.20
N ASP A 279 -15.35 -15.11 2.99
CA ASP A 279 -16.73 -15.13 2.52
C ASP A 279 -17.57 -16.12 3.36
N SER A 280 -18.16 -17.15 2.75
CA SER A 280 -18.93 -18.18 3.46
C SER A 280 -18.10 -19.29 4.12
N ASN A 281 -16.77 -19.21 4.05
CA ASN A 281 -15.88 -20.27 4.55
C ASN A 281 -15.21 -19.88 5.87
N CYS A 282 -15.22 -20.83 6.80
CA CYS A 282 -14.42 -20.86 8.01
C CYS A 282 -13.32 -21.90 7.85
N TYR A 283 -12.09 -21.48 8.12
CA TYR A 283 -10.89 -22.31 8.10
C TYR A 283 -10.32 -22.40 9.50
N CYS A 284 -9.72 -23.54 9.82
CA CYS A 284 -9.09 -23.76 11.12
C CYS A 284 -7.62 -24.19 10.92
N GLY A 285 -6.76 -23.88 11.87
CA GLY A 285 -5.35 -24.27 11.78
C GLY A 285 -4.57 -23.96 13.05
N ASN A 286 -3.33 -24.42 13.08
CA ASN A 286 -2.34 -24.08 14.12
C ASN A 286 -1.13 -23.30 13.57
N SER A 287 -1.12 -23.06 12.26
CA SER A 287 -0.14 -22.24 11.56
C SER A 287 -0.78 -21.70 10.28
N LEU A 288 -0.31 -20.54 9.80
CA LEU A 288 -0.64 -20.06 8.47
C LEU A 288 0.25 -20.73 7.42
N GLY A 289 -0.20 -20.73 6.16
CA GLY A 289 0.62 -21.12 5.02
C GLY A 289 1.90 -20.28 4.91
N SER A 290 2.97 -20.88 4.41
CA SER A 290 4.31 -20.24 4.35
C SER A 290 4.39 -19.00 3.45
N GLN A 291 3.37 -18.76 2.62
CA GLN A 291 3.27 -17.57 1.77
C GLN A 291 2.16 -16.60 2.22
N SER A 292 1.54 -16.85 3.38
CA SER A 292 0.57 -15.93 3.97
C SER A 292 1.27 -14.73 4.55
N VAL A 293 0.86 -13.56 4.08
CA VAL A 293 1.44 -12.28 4.44
C VAL A 293 0.33 -11.37 4.88
N ARG A 294 0.56 -10.65 5.97
CA ARG A 294 -0.38 -9.66 6.48
C ARG A 294 -0.55 -8.50 5.49
N MET A 295 -1.78 -8.08 5.26
CA MET A 295 -2.18 -6.94 4.44
C MET A 295 -2.92 -5.92 5.30
N VAL A 296 -3.16 -4.73 4.73
CA VAL A 296 -4.03 -3.73 5.36
C VAL A 296 -5.39 -4.37 5.68
N THR A 297 -5.91 -4.14 6.89
CA THR A 297 -7.16 -4.76 7.35
C THR A 297 -8.32 -4.52 6.38
N SER A 298 -8.33 -3.33 5.77
CA SER A 298 -9.34 -2.94 4.80
C SER A 298 -9.37 -3.78 3.51
N SER A 299 -8.41 -4.70 3.29
CA SER A 299 -8.46 -5.71 2.23
C SER A 299 -9.38 -6.90 2.51
N CYS A 300 -9.89 -6.99 3.74
CA CYS A 300 -10.74 -8.07 4.23
C CYS A 300 -12.15 -7.59 4.58
N GLU A 301 -12.67 -6.55 3.92
CA GLU A 301 -13.93 -5.88 4.25
C GLU A 301 -15.21 -6.52 3.64
N ASN A 302 -15.14 -7.75 3.08
CA ASN A 302 -16.37 -8.45 2.70
C ASN A 302 -17.18 -8.78 3.96
N LYS A 303 -18.49 -8.55 3.91
CA LYS A 303 -19.39 -8.86 5.02
C LYS A 303 -19.58 -10.37 5.16
N CYS A 304 -19.59 -10.83 6.41
CA CYS A 304 -20.01 -12.17 6.76
C CYS A 304 -21.44 -12.44 6.25
N PRO A 305 -21.75 -13.67 5.82
CA PRO A 305 -23.13 -14.01 5.50
C PRO A 305 -24.03 -14.09 6.74
N GLY A 306 -23.46 -14.36 7.92
CA GLY A 306 -24.22 -14.54 9.16
C GLY A 306 -24.39 -13.28 10.01
N ASP A 307 -23.63 -12.21 9.75
CA ASP A 307 -23.69 -10.95 10.51
C ASP A 307 -23.05 -9.77 9.76
N ALA A 308 -22.94 -8.59 10.41
CA ALA A 308 -22.33 -7.40 9.82
C ALA A 308 -20.80 -7.29 10.00
N SER A 309 -20.14 -8.30 10.58
CA SER A 309 -18.67 -8.31 10.73
C SER A 309 -17.98 -8.58 9.39
N PHE A 310 -16.66 -8.38 9.33
CA PHE A 310 -15.90 -8.62 8.10
C PHE A 310 -15.19 -9.99 8.08
N CYS A 311 -15.30 -10.73 6.98
CA CYS A 311 -14.77 -12.09 6.76
C CYS A 311 -13.91 -12.22 5.49
N GLY A 312 -12.88 -11.40 5.36
CA GLY A 312 -11.92 -11.59 4.27
C GLY A 312 -12.38 -10.99 2.95
N SER A 313 -11.85 -11.54 1.86
CA SER A 313 -12.32 -11.34 0.49
C SER A 313 -11.91 -12.53 -0.37
N SER A 314 -12.28 -12.58 -1.66
CA SER A 314 -12.04 -13.74 -2.54
C SER A 314 -10.65 -14.40 -2.44
N THR A 315 -9.59 -13.63 -2.19
CA THR A 315 -8.21 -14.11 -2.00
C THR A 315 -7.56 -13.62 -0.71
N ARG A 316 -8.35 -13.15 0.26
CA ARG A 316 -7.86 -12.66 1.56
C ARG A 316 -8.64 -13.30 2.70
N VAL A 317 -7.95 -13.59 3.78
CA VAL A 317 -8.51 -14.26 4.94
C VAL A 317 -8.40 -13.35 6.15
N THR A 318 -9.52 -13.06 6.80
CA THR A 318 -9.50 -12.44 8.15
C THR A 318 -9.00 -13.49 9.13
N VAL A 319 -7.96 -13.20 9.90
CA VAL A 319 -7.37 -14.16 10.84
C VAL A 319 -7.68 -13.78 12.28
N LEU A 320 -8.17 -14.75 13.05
CA LEU A 320 -8.30 -14.70 14.50
C LEU A 320 -7.32 -15.71 15.12
N SER A 321 -6.53 -15.30 16.11
CA SER A 321 -5.54 -16.19 16.73
C SER A 321 -5.42 -15.98 18.24
N SER A 322 -5.29 -17.10 18.94
CA SER A 322 -4.98 -17.16 20.37
C SER A 322 -3.47 -17.18 20.67
N VAL A 323 -2.65 -17.30 19.62
CA VAL A 323 -1.18 -17.27 19.68
C VAL A 323 -0.63 -16.16 18.79
N THR A 324 0.63 -15.79 19.00
CA THR A 324 1.37 -14.93 18.06
C THR A 324 1.57 -15.68 16.74
N ILE A 325 1.40 -14.95 15.63
CA ILE A 325 1.50 -15.45 14.26
C ILE A 325 2.35 -14.51 13.42
#